data_AF-A0A8C6VD62-F1
#
_entry.id   AF-A0A8C6VD62-F1
#
_cell.length_a   1.000
_cell.length_b   1.000
_cell.length_c   1.000
_cell.angle_alpha   90.00
_cell.angle_beta   90.00
_cell.angle_gamma   90.00
#
_symmetry.space_group_name_H-M   'P 1'
#
loop_
_entity.id
_entity.type
_entity.pdbx_description
1 polymer ?
#
loop_
_entity_poly.entity_id
_entity_poly.type
_entity_poly.pdbx_seq_one_letter_code
_entity_poly.pdbx_strand_id
1 'polypeptide(L)'
;MAQLTQWFWRQEYWLPPGITWEDMQDTEDIRYPQPHHLLLCFPIALLLIALRFLFYRKIAIPLSKKLGLQEKVRRKPSPNLILEHSFPHLVLPPAIQEEVSGLAKQCDLPTRQVERWFRYRLNQNRPSVTKKFCEKCWWYLDIVFTWEAENWDYMTPLLFIYALQPLHLSLYGYYLLQFSFYWTLVITMPFDIKQRVNDSWLLLHHCVANEMI
;
A
#
# COMPACT_ATOMS: atom_id res chain seq x y z
N MET A 1 -25.44 -15.19 -6.71
CA MET A 1 -24.03 -15.59 -6.87
C MET A 1 -23.68 -15.74 -8.36
N ALA A 2 -24.33 -16.64 -9.12
CA ALA A 2 -24.00 -16.91 -10.53
C ALA A 2 -24.09 -15.69 -11.49
N GLN A 3 -25.06 -14.79 -11.29
CA GLN A 3 -25.20 -13.58 -12.11
C GLN A 3 -24.07 -12.55 -11.89
N LEU A 4 -23.59 -12.41 -10.63
CA LEU A 4 -22.49 -11.51 -10.31
C LEU A 4 -21.17 -12.02 -10.89
N THR A 5 -20.93 -13.34 -10.81
CA THR A 5 -19.75 -13.96 -11.42
C THR A 5 -19.79 -13.89 -12.94
N GLN A 6 -20.94 -14.08 -13.58
CA GLN A 6 -21.09 -13.91 -15.04
C GLN A 6 -20.87 -12.46 -15.49
N TRP A 7 -21.35 -11.48 -14.69
CA TRP A 7 -21.11 -10.08 -14.98
C TRP A 7 -19.62 -9.70 -14.82
N PHE A 8 -18.97 -10.18 -13.76
CA PHE A 8 -17.56 -9.90 -13.48
C PHE A 8 -16.63 -10.53 -14.54
N TRP A 9 -16.92 -11.74 -15.00
CA TRP A 9 -16.10 -12.46 -15.99
C TRP A 9 -16.52 -12.21 -17.46
N ARG A 10 -17.13 -11.06 -17.76
CA ARG A 10 -17.42 -10.69 -19.16
C ARG A 10 -16.13 -10.51 -19.96
N GLN A 11 -16.11 -11.10 -21.16
CA GLN A 11 -14.95 -11.13 -22.07
C GLN A 11 -14.39 -9.73 -22.35
N GLU A 12 -15.28 -8.75 -22.53
CA GLU A 12 -14.98 -7.34 -22.84
C GLU A 12 -14.10 -6.63 -21.80
N TYR A 13 -14.06 -7.10 -20.55
CA TYR A 13 -13.27 -6.46 -19.49
C TYR A 13 -11.86 -7.02 -19.34
N TRP A 14 -11.62 -8.24 -19.84
CA TRP A 14 -10.39 -8.99 -19.58
C TRP A 14 -9.62 -9.34 -20.85
N LEU A 15 -10.29 -9.36 -22.01
CA LEU A 15 -9.74 -9.82 -23.27
C LEU A 15 -9.73 -8.71 -24.33
N PRO A 16 -8.71 -8.67 -25.21
CA PRO A 16 -8.69 -7.76 -26.35
C PRO A 16 -9.78 -8.11 -27.37
N PRO A 17 -10.21 -7.15 -28.21
CA PRO A 17 -11.30 -7.34 -29.16
C PRO A 17 -10.97 -8.45 -30.17
N GLY A 18 -11.87 -9.44 -30.26
CA GLY A 18 -11.74 -10.58 -31.19
C GLY A 18 -11.28 -11.89 -30.56
N ILE A 19 -11.01 -11.92 -29.25
CA ILE A 19 -10.68 -13.16 -28.51
C ILE A 19 -11.78 -13.45 -27.48
N THR A 20 -12.23 -14.71 -27.43
CA THR A 20 -13.25 -15.17 -26.48
C THR A 20 -12.64 -16.10 -25.43
N TRP A 21 -13.36 -16.32 -24.31
CA TRP A 21 -12.95 -17.33 -23.32
C TRP A 21 -12.97 -18.76 -23.89
N GLU A 22 -13.71 -19.00 -24.98
CA GLU A 22 -13.76 -20.31 -25.65
C GLU A 22 -12.44 -20.63 -26.36
N ASP A 23 -11.76 -19.59 -26.87
CA ASP A 23 -10.43 -19.71 -27.50
C ASP A 23 -9.31 -19.99 -26.48
N MET A 24 -9.60 -19.85 -25.17
CA MET A 24 -8.67 -20.08 -24.06
C MET A 24 -9.02 -21.32 -23.23
N GLN A 25 -9.77 -22.27 -23.80
CA GLN A 25 -10.04 -23.54 -23.13
C GLN A 25 -8.80 -24.43 -23.15
N ASP A 26 -8.52 -25.05 -22.00
CA ASP A 26 -7.42 -26.00 -21.88
C ASP A 26 -7.59 -27.14 -22.90
N THR A 27 -6.57 -27.39 -23.70
CA THR A 27 -6.47 -28.52 -24.63
C THR A 27 -5.49 -29.55 -24.04
N GLU A 28 -5.51 -30.80 -24.49
CA GLU A 28 -4.64 -31.88 -23.94
C GLU A 28 -3.15 -31.51 -23.89
N ASP A 29 -2.69 -30.66 -24.83
CA ASP A 29 -1.30 -30.21 -24.94
C ASP A 29 -1.04 -28.79 -24.39
N ILE A 30 -2.08 -27.98 -24.18
CA ILE A 30 -1.95 -26.53 -23.91
C ILE A 30 -2.86 -26.14 -22.75
N ARG A 31 -2.26 -25.67 -21.65
CA ARG A 31 -3.00 -25.03 -20.56
C ARG A 31 -2.96 -23.53 -20.71
N TYR A 32 -4.11 -22.89 -20.57
CA TYR A 32 -4.27 -21.45 -20.59
C TYR A 32 -4.47 -20.90 -19.17
N PRO A 33 -4.05 -19.65 -18.90
CA PRO A 33 -4.28 -19.01 -17.62
C PRO A 33 -5.77 -18.73 -17.46
N GLN A 34 -6.43 -19.52 -16.61
CA GLN A 34 -7.85 -19.32 -16.37
C GLN A 34 -8.11 -18.13 -15.43
N PRO A 35 -9.20 -17.39 -15.64
CA PRO A 35 -9.56 -16.22 -14.83
C PRO A 35 -9.60 -16.51 -13.32
N HIS A 36 -10.05 -17.70 -12.92
CA HIS A 36 -10.15 -18.10 -11.52
C HIS A 36 -8.79 -18.19 -10.81
N HIS A 37 -7.68 -18.33 -11.56
CA HIS A 37 -6.34 -18.28 -10.99
C HIS A 37 -5.99 -16.91 -10.39
N LEU A 38 -6.60 -15.83 -10.88
CA LEU A 38 -6.44 -14.50 -10.28
C LEU A 38 -6.98 -14.44 -8.86
N LEU A 39 -7.91 -15.32 -8.49
CA LEU A 39 -8.40 -15.41 -7.11
C LEU A 39 -7.31 -15.94 -6.16
N LEU A 40 -6.32 -16.68 -6.66
CA LEU A 40 -5.16 -17.12 -5.87
C LEU A 40 -4.24 -15.95 -5.50
N CYS A 41 -4.36 -14.79 -6.17
CA CYS A 41 -3.63 -13.60 -5.78
C CYS A 41 -4.03 -13.09 -4.39
N PHE A 42 -5.29 -13.24 -3.99
CA PHE A 42 -5.78 -12.78 -2.69
C PHE A 42 -5.19 -13.52 -1.48
N PRO A 43 -5.16 -14.87 -1.41
CA PRO A 43 -4.52 -15.58 -0.31
C PRO A 43 -3.00 -15.34 -0.29
N ILE A 44 -2.35 -15.22 -1.46
CA ILE A 44 -0.93 -14.88 -1.53
C ILE A 44 -0.69 -13.45 -1.02
N ALA A 45 -1.53 -12.48 -1.40
CA ALA A 45 -1.45 -11.12 -0.87
C ALA A 45 -1.62 -11.08 0.66
N LEU A 46 -2.57 -11.82 1.21
CA LEU A 46 -2.73 -11.96 2.66
C LEU A 46 -1.47 -12.55 3.33
N LEU A 47 -0.85 -13.54 2.70
CA LEU A 47 0.40 -14.12 3.17
C LEU A 47 1.56 -13.11 3.12
N LEU A 48 1.66 -12.30 2.07
CA LEU A 48 2.64 -11.21 1.96
C LEU A 48 2.42 -10.14 3.04
N ILE A 49 1.17 -9.78 3.34
CA ILE A 49 0.83 -8.87 4.44
C ILE A 49 1.26 -9.47 5.79
N ALA A 50 1.00 -10.76 6.02
CA ALA A 50 1.42 -11.44 7.23
C ALA A 50 2.95 -11.49 7.36
N LEU A 51 3.66 -11.77 6.26
CA LEU A 51 5.11 -11.75 6.18
C LEU A 51 5.67 -10.35 6.49
N ARG A 52 5.08 -9.30 5.90
CA ARG A 52 5.41 -7.90 6.19
C ARG A 52 5.29 -7.59 7.67
N PHE A 53 4.21 -8.04 8.30
CA PHE A 53 3.97 -7.84 9.72
C PHE A 53 4.99 -8.59 10.60
N LEU A 54 5.33 -9.82 10.23
CA LEU A 54 6.36 -10.61 10.90
C LEU A 54 7.73 -9.96 10.78
N PHE A 55 8.12 -9.53 9.57
CA PHE A 55 9.36 -8.80 9.32
C PHE A 55 9.44 -7.53 10.17
N TYR A 56 8.36 -6.73 10.17
CA TYR A 56 8.25 -5.52 10.98
C TYR A 56 8.54 -5.81 12.46
N ARG A 57 7.84 -6.80 13.04
CA ARG A 57 7.94 -7.13 14.46
C ARG A 57 9.24 -7.80 14.86
N LYS A 58 9.76 -8.71 14.02
CA LYS A 58 10.87 -9.60 14.37
C LYS A 58 12.24 -9.08 13.91
N ILE A 59 12.29 -8.25 12.87
CA ILE A 59 13.56 -7.81 12.26
C ILE A 59 13.67 -6.28 12.32
N ALA A 60 12.72 -5.55 11.75
CA ALA A 60 12.85 -4.10 11.59
C ALA A 60 12.85 -3.32 12.91
N ILE A 61 11.93 -3.66 13.84
CA ILE A 61 11.91 -3.05 15.18
C ILE A 61 13.22 -3.30 15.96
N PRO A 62 13.70 -4.55 16.14
CA PRO A 62 14.95 -4.75 16.87
C PRO A 62 16.16 -4.14 16.16
N LEU A 63 16.19 -4.14 14.82
CA LEU A 63 17.22 -3.45 14.05
C LEU A 63 17.22 -1.94 14.33
N SER A 64 16.05 -1.30 14.36
CA SER A 64 15.93 0.13 14.68
C SER A 64 16.50 0.47 16.06
N LYS A 65 16.26 -0.41 17.05
CA LYS A 65 16.80 -0.26 18.41
C LYS A 65 18.32 -0.42 18.43
N LYS A 66 18.86 -1.41 17.70
CA LYS A 66 20.31 -1.63 17.56
C LYS A 66 21.02 -0.44 16.89
N LEU A 67 20.38 0.17 15.90
CA LEU A 67 20.87 1.40 15.23
C LEU A 67 20.73 2.66 16.10
N GLY A 68 20.23 2.55 17.33
CA GLY A 68 20.07 3.68 18.24
C GLY A 68 18.96 4.65 17.83
N LEU A 69 17.99 4.22 17.02
CA LEU A 69 16.83 5.05 16.68
C LEU A 69 15.96 5.25 17.92
N GLN A 70 16.16 6.38 18.59
CA GLN A 70 15.39 6.77 19.76
C GLN A 70 14.09 7.47 19.34
N GLU A 71 12.96 6.87 19.70
CA GLU A 71 11.67 7.54 19.57
C GLU A 71 11.60 8.67 20.61
N LYS A 72 11.45 9.91 20.14
CA LYS A 72 11.22 11.04 21.05
C LYS A 72 9.91 10.80 21.81
N VAL A 73 9.97 10.80 23.14
CA VAL A 73 8.77 10.64 23.98
C VAL A 73 7.76 11.73 23.64
N ARG A 74 6.61 11.33 23.11
CA ARG A 74 5.53 12.26 22.76
C ARG A 74 4.61 12.42 23.95
N ARG A 75 4.58 13.63 24.48
CA ARG A 75 3.69 13.97 25.58
C ARG A 75 2.25 13.89 25.10
N LYS A 76 1.41 13.19 25.87
CA LYS A 76 -0.04 13.26 25.67
C LYS A 76 -0.52 14.62 26.17
N PRO A 77 -1.32 15.36 25.36
CA PRO A 77 -1.93 16.58 25.84
C PRO A 77 -2.91 16.25 26.98
N SER A 78 -3.18 17.22 27.85
CA SER A 78 -4.18 17.07 28.92
C SER A 78 -5.57 16.83 28.31
N PRO A 79 -6.40 15.94 28.87
CA PRO A 79 -7.74 15.71 28.33
C PRO A 79 -8.57 16.99 28.44
N ASN A 80 -9.01 17.53 27.30
CA ASN A 80 -9.92 18.67 27.25
C ASN A 80 -10.89 18.48 26.06
N LEU A 81 -12.16 18.26 26.36
CA LEU A 81 -13.20 17.96 25.37
C LEU A 81 -13.45 19.14 24.42
N ILE A 82 -13.33 20.38 24.90
CA ILE A 82 -13.53 21.59 24.11
C ILE A 82 -12.44 21.71 23.04
N LEU A 83 -11.18 21.44 23.41
CA LEU A 83 -10.04 21.50 22.49
C LEU A 83 -10.02 20.32 21.49
N GLU A 84 -10.47 19.12 21.88
CA GLU A 84 -10.62 18.00 20.95
C GLU A 84 -11.74 18.25 19.92
N HIS A 85 -12.85 18.87 20.33
CA HIS A 85 -13.95 19.20 19.41
C HIS A 85 -13.55 20.27 18.39
N SER A 86 -12.73 21.26 18.78
CA SER A 86 -12.25 22.31 17.88
C SER A 86 -11.05 21.89 17.01
N PHE A 87 -10.36 20.80 17.36
CA PHE A 87 -9.15 20.33 16.68
C PHE A 87 -9.28 20.13 15.15
N PRO A 88 -10.34 19.51 14.61
CA PRO A 88 -10.47 19.27 13.17
C PRO A 88 -10.50 20.57 12.36
N HIS A 89 -11.00 21.66 12.94
CA HIS A 89 -11.17 22.96 12.29
C HIS A 89 -9.89 23.81 12.30
N LEU A 90 -8.93 23.48 13.17
CA LEU A 90 -7.77 24.31 13.53
C LEU A 90 -6.43 23.87 12.94
N VAL A 91 -6.45 23.02 11.90
CA VAL A 91 -5.23 22.40 11.35
C VAL A 91 -4.35 23.39 10.56
N LEU A 92 -4.82 24.60 10.25
CA LEU A 92 -4.10 25.58 9.42
C LEU A 92 -3.35 26.65 10.25
N PRO A 93 -2.04 26.88 10.00
CA PRO A 93 -1.19 27.81 10.74
C PRO A 93 -1.70 29.26 10.91
N PRO A 94 -2.45 29.88 9.98
CA PRO A 94 -2.97 31.24 10.20
C PRO A 94 -4.25 31.29 11.05
N ALA A 95 -5.07 30.24 11.05
CA ALA A 95 -6.34 30.21 11.80
C ALA A 95 -6.16 30.04 13.31
N ILE A 96 -5.01 29.50 13.73
CA ILE A 96 -4.72 29.15 15.11
C ILE A 96 -4.65 30.39 16.02
N GLN A 97 -4.17 31.55 15.56
CA GLN A 97 -3.86 32.66 16.48
C GLN A 97 -5.11 33.34 17.06
N GLU A 98 -6.10 33.67 16.23
CA GLU A 98 -7.32 34.34 16.71
C GLU A 98 -8.24 33.37 17.46
N GLU A 99 -8.45 32.16 16.93
CA GLU A 99 -9.31 31.16 17.55
C GLU A 99 -8.74 30.59 18.86
N VAL A 100 -7.41 30.49 19.01
CA VAL A 100 -6.79 30.08 20.29
C VAL A 100 -7.12 31.06 21.40
N SER A 101 -7.23 32.37 21.11
CA SER A 101 -7.60 33.36 22.12
C SER A 101 -9.05 33.20 22.58
N GLY A 102 -9.97 32.83 21.68
CA GLY A 102 -11.36 32.50 22.01
C GLY A 102 -11.47 31.20 22.81
N LEU A 103 -10.74 30.16 22.40
CA LEU A 103 -10.70 28.87 23.10
C LEU A 103 -10.06 28.96 24.48
N ALA A 104 -9.04 29.81 24.65
CA ALA A 104 -8.42 30.11 25.94
C ALA A 104 -9.45 30.67 26.93
N LYS A 105 -10.32 31.59 26.48
CA LYS A 105 -11.42 32.13 27.29
C LYS A 105 -12.48 31.08 27.61
N GLN A 106 -12.83 30.22 26.66
CA GLN A 106 -13.84 29.17 26.89
C GLN A 106 -13.38 28.07 27.84
N CYS A 107 -12.07 27.79 27.86
CA CYS A 107 -11.50 26.75 28.71
C CYS A 107 -10.97 27.28 30.05
N ASP A 108 -11.02 28.59 30.30
CA ASP A 108 -10.33 29.26 31.41
C ASP A 108 -8.83 28.88 31.51
N LEU A 109 -8.17 28.76 30.36
CA LEU A 109 -6.76 28.39 30.24
C LEU A 109 -5.93 29.54 29.68
N PRO A 110 -4.65 29.69 30.09
CA PRO A 110 -3.77 30.63 29.45
C PRO A 110 -3.54 30.22 27.99
N THR A 111 -3.52 31.21 27.07
CA THR A 111 -3.31 31.01 25.62
C THR A 111 -2.11 30.12 25.32
N ARG A 112 -0.98 30.33 26.01
CA ARG A 112 0.23 29.49 25.87
C ARG A 112 -0.01 28.00 26.15
N GLN A 113 -0.92 27.66 27.06
CA GLN A 113 -1.25 26.27 27.37
C GLN A 113 -2.11 25.65 26.28
N VAL A 114 -3.04 26.43 25.70
CA VAL A 114 -3.85 26.01 24.54
C VAL A 114 -2.96 25.79 23.31
N GLU A 115 -2.05 26.72 22.99
CA GLU A 115 -1.06 26.54 21.91
C GLU A 115 -0.17 25.30 22.12
N ARG A 116 0.29 25.08 23.36
CA ARG A 116 1.09 23.90 23.71
C ARG A 116 0.27 22.62 23.56
N TRP A 117 -1.00 22.65 23.93
CA TRP A 117 -1.93 21.53 23.75
C TRP A 117 -2.06 21.17 22.27
N PHE A 118 -2.34 22.13 21.39
CA PHE A 118 -2.43 21.92 19.95
C PHE A 118 -1.13 21.38 19.36
N ARG A 119 0.03 21.93 19.77
CA ARG A 119 1.34 21.40 19.34
C ARG A 119 1.55 19.95 19.76
N TYR A 120 1.21 19.58 20.99
CA TYR A 120 1.31 18.19 21.44
C TYR A 120 0.34 17.28 20.68
N ARG A 121 -0.90 17.72 20.47
CA ARG A 121 -1.91 16.96 19.72
C ARG A 121 -1.53 16.73 18.26
N LEU A 122 -1.04 17.77 17.57
CA LEU A 122 -0.50 17.67 16.21
C LEU A 122 0.72 16.73 16.14
N ASN A 123 1.60 16.80 17.15
CA ASN A 123 2.78 15.95 17.21
C ASN A 123 2.45 14.47 17.48
N GLN A 124 1.29 14.15 18.07
CA GLN A 124 0.81 12.77 18.20
C GLN A 124 0.47 12.14 16.85
N ASN A 125 -0.12 12.91 15.92
CA ASN A 125 -0.50 12.43 14.60
C ASN A 125 0.72 12.18 13.68
N ARG A 126 1.91 12.66 14.04
CA ARG A 126 3.10 12.44 13.21
C ARG A 126 3.48 10.96 13.23
N PRO A 127 3.90 10.35 12.11
CA PRO A 127 4.41 8.98 12.15
C PRO A 127 5.69 8.88 12.99
N SER A 128 5.85 7.76 13.70
CA SER A 128 7.01 7.44 14.56
C SER A 128 8.30 7.30 13.74
N VAL A 129 9.46 7.60 14.32
CA VAL A 129 10.76 7.43 13.63
C VAL A 129 10.99 5.95 13.32
N THR A 130 10.69 5.08 14.29
CA THR A 130 10.73 3.62 14.08
C THR A 130 9.76 3.19 12.98
N LYS A 131 8.52 3.71 12.97
CA LYS A 131 7.54 3.39 11.91
C LYS A 131 8.10 3.80 10.54
N LYS A 132 8.63 5.02 10.40
CA LYS A 132 9.27 5.50 9.15
C LYS A 132 10.42 4.61 8.70
N PHE A 133 11.30 4.24 9.62
CA PHE A 133 12.43 3.33 9.32
C PHE A 133 11.94 1.99 8.81
N CYS A 134 10.98 1.39 9.50
CA CYS A 134 10.46 0.08 9.10
C CYS A 134 9.73 0.12 7.76
N GLU A 135 8.98 1.20 7.47
CA GLU A 135 8.42 1.40 6.12
C GLU A 135 9.56 1.42 5.11
N LYS A 136 10.60 2.26 5.30
CA LYS A 136 11.72 2.32 4.36
C LYS A 136 12.44 0.98 4.18
N CYS A 137 12.60 0.17 5.23
CA CYS A 137 13.17 -1.18 5.13
C CYS A 137 12.30 -2.10 4.26
N TRP A 138 10.97 -2.07 4.45
CA TRP A 138 10.06 -2.87 3.64
C TRP A 138 10.10 -2.46 2.17
N TRP A 139 10.05 -1.16 1.90
CA TRP A 139 10.19 -0.61 0.55
C TRP A 139 11.51 -1.00 -0.13
N TYR A 140 12.61 -1.06 0.63
CA TYR A 140 13.89 -1.49 0.08
C TYR A 140 13.90 -2.99 -0.27
N LEU A 141 13.37 -3.83 0.62
CA LEU A 141 13.23 -5.27 0.34
C LEU A 141 12.37 -5.54 -0.88
N ASP A 142 11.31 -4.74 -1.02
CA ASP A 142 10.40 -4.83 -2.14
C ASP A 142 11.08 -4.49 -3.47
N ILE A 143 11.80 -3.37 -3.54
CA ILE A 143 12.58 -2.98 -4.74
C ILE A 143 13.64 -4.04 -5.10
N VAL A 144 14.32 -4.64 -4.10
CA VAL A 144 15.30 -5.70 -4.35
C VAL A 144 14.60 -6.94 -4.93
N PHE A 145 13.43 -7.28 -4.42
CA PHE A 145 12.66 -8.43 -4.89
C PHE A 145 12.14 -8.22 -6.32
N THR A 146 11.65 -7.01 -6.64
CA THR A 146 11.23 -6.68 -8.01
C THR A 146 12.41 -6.63 -8.97
N TRP A 147 13.57 -6.11 -8.55
CA TRP A 147 14.78 -6.08 -9.37
C TRP A 147 15.32 -7.49 -9.68
N GLU A 148 15.34 -8.39 -8.70
CA GLU A 148 15.70 -9.79 -8.96
C GLU A 148 14.73 -10.46 -9.93
N ALA A 149 13.45 -10.11 -9.85
CA ALA A 149 12.43 -10.61 -10.77
C ALA A 149 12.57 -10.01 -12.19
N GLU A 150 12.95 -8.73 -12.32
CA GLU A 150 13.25 -8.07 -13.61
C GLU A 150 14.52 -8.62 -14.28
N ASN A 151 15.50 -9.15 -13.53
CA ASN A 151 16.63 -9.85 -14.14
C ASN A 151 16.23 -11.21 -14.75
N TRP A 152 15.05 -11.73 -14.44
CA TRP A 152 14.45 -12.85 -15.16
C TRP A 152 13.84 -12.41 -16.51
N ASP A 153 13.70 -11.11 -16.73
CA ASP A 153 12.95 -10.47 -17.80
C ASP A 153 13.75 -10.24 -19.10
N TYR A 154 14.94 -10.82 -19.25
CA TYR A 154 15.63 -10.85 -20.56
C TYR A 154 14.86 -11.64 -21.65
N MET A 155 13.67 -12.18 -21.31
CA MET A 155 12.77 -12.94 -22.17
C MET A 155 11.47 -12.18 -22.57
N THR A 156 11.24 -10.93 -22.15
CA THR A 156 10.00 -10.16 -22.49
C THR A 156 9.85 -9.69 -23.94
N PRO A 157 10.87 -9.25 -24.69
CA PRO A 157 10.64 -8.81 -26.07
C PRO A 157 10.27 -9.96 -27.03
N LEU A 158 10.37 -11.22 -26.60
CA LEU A 158 9.92 -12.39 -27.34
C LEU A 158 8.45 -12.78 -27.06
N LEU A 159 7.86 -12.24 -25.98
CA LEU A 159 6.54 -12.64 -25.45
C LEU A 159 5.34 -12.09 -26.25
N PHE A 160 5.49 -10.95 -26.95
CA PHE A 160 4.42 -10.41 -27.79
C PHE A 160 4.13 -11.29 -29.03
N ILE A 161 5.09 -12.13 -29.42
CA ILE A 161 4.95 -13.14 -30.48
C ILE A 161 4.28 -14.42 -29.93
N TYR A 162 4.16 -14.55 -28.60
CA TYR A 162 3.80 -15.78 -27.88
C TYR A 162 2.42 -15.76 -27.21
N ALA A 163 1.54 -14.84 -27.58
CA ALA A 163 0.13 -14.81 -27.14
C ALA A 163 -0.68 -16.10 -27.49
N LEU A 164 -0.07 -17.04 -28.22
CA LEU A 164 -0.64 -18.34 -28.61
C LEU A 164 0.08 -19.54 -27.96
N GLN A 165 1.00 -19.34 -27.02
CA GLN A 165 1.83 -20.42 -26.47
C GLN A 165 1.35 -20.97 -25.11
N PRO A 166 1.62 -22.27 -24.80
CA PRO A 166 1.23 -22.90 -23.55
C PRO A 166 1.80 -22.19 -22.33
N LEU A 167 0.99 -22.10 -21.26
CA LEU A 167 1.37 -21.47 -20.01
C LEU A 167 2.61 -22.13 -19.40
N HIS A 168 3.78 -21.50 -19.56
CA HIS A 168 5.00 -21.93 -18.88
C HIS A 168 4.84 -21.64 -17.37
N LEU A 169 5.04 -22.66 -16.53
CA LEU A 169 4.76 -22.58 -15.09
C LEU A 169 5.50 -21.44 -14.37
N SER A 170 6.69 -21.07 -14.85
CA SER A 170 7.46 -19.94 -14.29
C SER A 170 6.82 -18.58 -14.58
N LEU A 171 6.26 -18.38 -15.78
CA LEU A 171 5.56 -17.15 -16.16
C LEU A 171 4.27 -16.99 -15.36
N TYR A 172 3.53 -18.09 -15.19
CA TYR A 172 2.35 -18.10 -14.34
C TYR A 172 2.66 -17.68 -12.89
N GLY A 173 3.71 -18.26 -12.30
CA GLY A 173 4.14 -17.92 -10.94
C GLY A 173 4.56 -16.45 -10.81
N TYR A 174 5.27 -15.91 -11.80
CA TYR A 174 5.69 -14.51 -11.84
C TYR A 174 4.51 -13.55 -11.85
N TYR A 175 3.55 -13.72 -12.77
CA TYR A 175 2.38 -12.85 -12.83
C TYR A 175 1.53 -12.97 -11.56
N LEU A 176 1.33 -14.18 -11.05
CA LEU A 176 0.58 -14.41 -9.83
C LEU A 176 1.21 -13.67 -8.64
N LEU A 177 2.54 -13.71 -8.52
CA LEU A 177 3.31 -13.00 -7.50
C LEU A 177 3.19 -11.47 -7.67
N GLN A 178 3.31 -10.96 -8.90
CA GLN A 178 3.22 -9.53 -9.22
C GLN A 178 1.82 -8.96 -8.90
N PHE A 179 0.75 -9.66 -9.30
CA PHE A 179 -0.63 -9.27 -8.95
C PHE A 179 -0.89 -9.35 -7.44
N SER A 180 -0.35 -10.37 -6.76
CA SER A 180 -0.46 -10.49 -5.29
C SER A 180 0.24 -9.34 -4.56
N PHE A 181 1.37 -8.90 -5.09
CA PHE A 181 2.10 -7.76 -4.57
C PHE A 181 1.29 -6.46 -4.73
N TYR A 182 0.68 -6.26 -5.90
CA TYR A 182 -0.22 -5.12 -6.13
C TYR A 182 -1.40 -5.11 -5.13
N TRP A 183 -2.08 -6.24 -4.95
CA TRP A 183 -3.16 -6.35 -3.97
C TRP A 183 -2.70 -6.06 -2.55
N THR A 184 -1.48 -6.48 -2.20
CA THR A 184 -0.87 -6.16 -0.90
C THR A 184 -0.74 -4.65 -0.71
N LEU A 185 -0.23 -3.92 -1.71
CA LEU A 185 -0.12 -2.46 -1.66
C LEU A 185 -1.47 -1.77 -1.52
N VAL A 186 -2.47 -2.19 -2.32
CA VAL A 186 -3.82 -1.61 -2.29
C VAL A 186 -4.46 -1.78 -0.90
N ILE A 187 -4.31 -2.96 -0.29
CA ILE A 187 -4.86 -3.26 1.04
C ILE A 187 -4.13 -2.48 2.13
N THR A 188 -2.81 -2.29 2.02
CA THR A 188 -2.01 -1.61 3.06
C THR A 188 -1.95 -0.10 2.93
N MET A 189 -2.27 0.45 1.75
CA MET A 189 -2.30 1.88 1.45
C MET A 189 -2.93 2.78 2.54
N PRO A 190 -4.11 2.46 3.14
CA PRO A 190 -4.70 3.31 4.17
C PRO A 190 -3.94 3.31 5.51
N PHE A 191 -3.15 2.28 5.79
CA PHE A 191 -2.43 2.11 7.06
C PHE A 191 -0.98 2.58 6.99
N ASP A 192 -0.45 2.65 5.77
CA ASP A 192 0.91 3.06 5.48
C ASP A 192 1.08 4.55 5.77
N ILE A 193 2.31 4.93 6.12
CA ILE A 193 2.62 6.34 6.33
C ILE A 193 2.44 7.03 4.99
N LYS A 194 1.40 7.87 4.86
CA LYS A 194 1.13 8.72 3.70
C LYS A 194 2.38 9.53 3.32
N GLN A 195 3.24 8.95 2.48
CA GLN A 195 4.43 9.62 1.95
C GLN A 195 3.93 10.30 0.70
N ARG A 196 3.63 11.60 0.84
CA ARG A 196 2.95 12.49 -0.11
C ARG A 196 3.53 12.50 -1.55
N VAL A 197 4.60 11.75 -1.84
CA VAL A 197 5.34 11.75 -3.11
C VAL A 197 5.69 10.34 -3.63
N ASN A 198 5.86 9.32 -2.78
CA ASN A 198 6.39 8.02 -3.21
C ASN A 198 5.31 6.98 -3.55
N ASP A 199 4.19 6.96 -2.81
CA ASP A 199 3.15 5.95 -2.98
C ASP A 199 2.51 6.03 -4.38
N SER A 200 2.43 7.25 -4.94
CA SER A 200 1.94 7.51 -6.28
C SER A 200 2.91 7.07 -7.38
N TRP A 201 4.23 7.14 -7.18
CA TRP A 201 5.20 6.73 -8.20
C TRP A 201 5.25 5.22 -8.38
N LEU A 202 5.18 4.45 -7.29
CA LEU A 202 5.15 2.98 -7.37
C LEU A 202 3.85 2.49 -8.00
N LEU A 203 2.71 3.09 -7.63
CA LEU A 203 1.43 2.86 -8.32
C LEU A 203 1.52 3.22 -9.80
N LEU A 204 2.11 4.37 -10.15
CA LEU A 204 2.26 4.79 -11.56
C LEU A 204 3.19 3.86 -12.33
N HIS A 205 4.31 3.44 -11.75
CA HIS A 205 5.28 2.55 -12.38
C HIS A 205 4.68 1.17 -12.66
N HIS A 206 3.93 0.60 -11.71
CA HIS A 206 3.25 -0.68 -11.93
C HIS A 206 1.98 -0.57 -12.78
N CYS A 207 1.24 0.55 -12.74
CA CYS A 207 0.16 0.80 -13.68
C CYS A 207 0.68 0.90 -15.12
N VAL A 208 1.77 1.65 -15.36
CA VAL A 208 2.37 1.79 -16.69
C VAL A 208 2.99 0.46 -17.16
N ALA A 209 3.59 -0.31 -16.27
CA ALA A 209 4.13 -1.64 -16.60
C ALA A 209 3.03 -2.66 -16.92
N ASN A 210 1.85 -2.57 -16.27
CA ASN A 210 0.71 -3.47 -16.53
C ASN A 210 -0.21 -3.00 -17.67
N GLU A 211 -0.25 -1.70 -18.00
CA GLU A 211 -0.99 -1.16 -19.16
C GLU A 211 -0.22 -1.32 -20.49
N MET A 212 1.05 -1.71 -20.44
CA MET A 212 1.84 -2.08 -21.63
C MET A 212 1.73 -3.58 -21.99
N ILE A 213 0.85 -4.32 -21.31
CA ILE A 213 0.44 -5.70 -21.64
C ILE A 213 -0.95 -5.65 -22.28
#